data_AF-A0A4R5UAX8-F1
#
_entry.id   AF-A0A4R5UAX8-F1
#
_cell.length_a   1.000
_cell.length_b   1.000
_cell.length_c   1.000
_cell.angle_alpha   90.00
_cell.angle_beta   90.00
_cell.angle_gamma   90.00
#
_symmetry.space_group_name_H-M   'P 1'
#
loop_
_entity.id
_entity.type
_entity.pdbx_description
1 polymer ?
#
loop_
_entity_poly.entity_id
_entity_poly.type
_entity_poly.pdbx_seq_one_letter_code
_entity_poly.pdbx_strand_id
1 'polypeptide(L)'
;MDTREIRWAEAMRAERVGDSMAYEAFLREFAIFLRRLVETHLRRTRFGVAETEDVVQEVLIAVHSRRDQWDIQRPLLPWLNAITRYKIIDTSRRLGRDARMRIDLSEEEWARMFTSDCINFDHNLADAERLISELPRKEQAAVRTIALEGASTGEAAKKLGTSDAAVRVAFHRSLKKLMLAAQGRL
;
A
#
# COMPACT_ATOMS: atom_id res chain seq x y z
N MET A 1 15.69 -3.09 13.63
CA MET A 1 14.32 -2.62 13.91
C MET A 1 13.70 -2.21 12.58
N ASP A 2 12.42 -2.51 12.35
CA ASP A 2 11.71 -2.10 11.14
C ASP A 2 11.61 -0.57 11.09
N THR A 3 12.29 0.06 10.14
CA THR A 3 12.35 1.53 9.96
C THR A 3 10.96 2.15 9.83
N ARG A 4 10.00 1.40 9.24
CA ARG A 4 8.63 1.84 9.06
C ARG A 4 7.84 1.88 10.37
N GLU A 5 8.02 0.88 11.25
CA GLU A 5 7.37 0.88 12.57
C GLU A 5 7.80 2.10 13.38
N ILE A 6 9.10 2.43 13.37
CA ILE A 6 9.62 3.61 14.06
C ILE A 6 8.96 4.88 13.51
N ARG A 7 8.96 5.05 12.19
CA ARG A 7 8.35 6.21 11.52
C ARG A 7 6.85 6.35 11.85
N TRP A 8 6.09 5.26 11.83
CA TRP A 8 4.66 5.27 12.16
C TRP A 8 4.42 5.56 13.64
N ALA A 9 5.24 5.02 14.54
CA ALA A 9 5.18 5.30 15.97
C ALA A 9 5.50 6.78 16.26
N GLU A 10 6.46 7.37 15.55
CA GLU A 10 6.75 8.80 15.63
C GLU A 10 5.59 9.66 15.16
N ALA A 11 4.98 9.35 14.01
CA ALA A 11 3.80 10.06 13.50
C ALA A 11 2.60 9.97 14.48
N MET A 12 2.37 8.81 15.09
CA MET A 12 1.33 8.62 16.12
C MET A 12 1.60 9.44 17.39
N ARG A 13 2.88 9.59 17.79
CA ARG A 13 3.27 10.45 18.91
C ARG A 13 3.15 11.93 18.56
N ALA A 14 3.50 12.31 17.33
CA ALA A 14 3.40 13.67 16.83
C ALA A 14 1.94 14.17 16.82
N GLU A 15 0.98 13.31 16.50
CA GLU A 15 -0.45 13.63 16.62
C GLU A 15 -0.82 14.07 18.04
N ARG A 16 -0.32 13.38 19.08
CA ARG A 16 -0.66 13.70 20.48
C ARG A 16 -0.21 15.10 20.91
N VAL A 17 0.72 15.70 20.18
CA VAL A 17 1.20 17.07 20.40
C VAL A 17 0.69 18.06 19.34
N GLY A 18 -0.23 17.65 18.48
CA GLY A 18 -0.95 18.49 17.52
C GLY A 18 -0.38 18.53 16.10
N ASP A 19 0.61 17.69 15.77
CA ASP A 19 1.11 17.57 14.39
C ASP A 19 0.24 16.59 13.59
N SER A 20 -0.77 17.15 12.92
CA SER A 20 -1.68 16.38 12.07
C SER A 20 -1.06 15.96 10.73
N MET A 21 0.02 16.60 10.28
CA MET A 21 0.62 16.31 8.96
C MET A 21 1.36 14.98 8.97
N ALA A 22 2.18 14.73 10.00
CA ALA A 22 2.87 13.45 10.16
C ALA A 22 1.88 12.30 10.31
N TYR A 23 0.80 12.53 11.07
CA TYR A 23 -0.26 11.55 11.26
C TYR A 23 -1.05 11.26 9.99
N GLU A 24 -1.39 12.27 9.19
CA GLU A 24 -2.06 12.08 7.90
C GLU A 24 -1.18 11.27 6.94
N ALA A 25 0.13 11.56 6.89
CA ALA A 25 1.08 10.80 6.08
C ALA A 25 1.12 9.32 6.51
N PHE A 26 1.13 9.05 7.82
CA PHE A 26 1.03 7.70 8.36
C PHE A 26 -0.27 7.01 7.90
N LEU A 27 -1.43 7.64 8.06
CA LEU A 27 -2.71 7.02 7.66
C LEU A 27 -2.75 6.69 6.17
N ARG A 28 -2.21 7.57 5.32
CA ARG A 28 -2.11 7.34 3.86
C ARG A 28 -1.23 6.14 3.54
N GLU A 29 -0.05 6.07 4.16
CA GLU A 29 0.87 4.95 3.96
C GLU A 29 0.27 3.64 4.48
N PHE A 30 -0.35 3.68 5.66
CA PHE A 30 -0.98 2.52 6.27
C PHE A 30 -2.16 2.02 5.44
N ALA A 31 -2.94 2.90 4.81
CA ALA A 31 -4.00 2.51 3.87
C ALA A 31 -3.46 1.70 2.68
N ILE A 32 -2.34 2.14 2.09
CA ILE A 32 -1.68 1.44 0.97
C ILE A 32 -1.18 0.07 1.44
N PHE A 33 -0.56 0.02 2.61
CA PHE A 33 -0.10 -1.21 3.24
C PHE A 33 -1.26 -2.20 3.42
N LEU A 34 -2.40 -1.76 3.97
CA LEU A 34 -3.57 -2.60 4.21
C LEU A 34 -4.15 -3.18 2.92
N ARG A 35 -4.29 -2.38 1.86
CA ARG A 35 -4.75 -2.88 0.54
C ARG A 35 -3.86 -4.02 0.04
N ARG A 36 -2.54 -3.82 0.07
CA ARG A 36 -1.57 -4.84 -0.35
C ARG A 36 -1.59 -6.07 0.54
N LEU A 37 -1.77 -5.91 1.84
CA LEU A 37 -1.91 -7.03 2.78
C LEU A 37 -3.12 -7.88 2.41
N VAL A 38 -4.26 -7.25 2.15
CA VAL A 38 -5.49 -7.95 1.75
C VAL A 38 -5.30 -8.64 0.39
N GLU A 39 -4.78 -7.94 -0.61
CA GLU A 39 -4.57 -8.47 -1.95
C GLU A 39 -3.52 -9.60 -2.02
N THR A 40 -2.46 -9.53 -1.21
CA THR A 40 -1.35 -10.48 -1.26
C THR A 40 -1.61 -11.70 -0.39
N HIS A 41 -1.96 -11.47 0.89
CA HIS A 41 -2.00 -12.53 1.88
C HIS A 41 -3.41 -13.07 2.14
N LEU A 42 -4.44 -12.31 1.80
CA LEU A 42 -5.82 -12.64 2.11
C LEU A 42 -6.66 -12.95 0.87
N ARG A 43 -6.03 -13.37 -0.23
CA ARG A 43 -6.72 -13.84 -1.46
C ARG A 43 -7.81 -14.88 -1.18
N ARG A 44 -7.61 -15.72 -0.15
CA ARG A 44 -8.58 -16.72 0.29
C ARG A 44 -9.88 -16.12 0.82
N THR A 45 -9.86 -14.90 1.33
CA THR A 45 -11.06 -14.18 1.76
C THR A 45 -11.99 -13.84 0.59
N ARG A 46 -11.46 -13.82 -0.65
CA ARG A 46 -12.16 -13.40 -1.88
C ARG A 46 -12.71 -11.97 -1.81
N PHE A 47 -12.15 -11.09 -0.98
CA PHE A 47 -12.58 -9.69 -0.96
C PHE A 47 -12.47 -9.10 -2.35
N GLY A 48 -13.55 -8.47 -2.83
CA GLY A 48 -13.51 -7.64 -4.01
C GLY A 48 -12.92 -6.28 -3.67
N VAL A 49 -12.88 -5.41 -4.66
CA VAL A 49 -12.35 -4.04 -4.49
C VAL A 49 -13.17 -3.28 -3.44
N ALA A 50 -14.50 -3.37 -3.50
CA ALA A 50 -15.39 -2.67 -2.57
C ALA A 50 -15.19 -3.15 -1.12
N GLU A 51 -15.11 -4.46 -0.87
CA GLU A 51 -14.89 -4.97 0.48
C GLU A 51 -13.48 -4.67 0.99
N THR A 52 -12.48 -4.63 0.11
CA THR A 52 -11.13 -4.25 0.48
C THR A 52 -11.09 -2.79 0.95
N GLU A 53 -11.71 -1.87 0.22
CA GLU A 53 -11.77 -0.46 0.63
C GLU A 53 -12.60 -0.27 1.92
N ASP A 54 -13.68 -1.02 2.09
CA ASP A 54 -14.51 -0.97 3.31
C ASP A 54 -13.71 -1.43 4.53
N VAL A 55 -12.98 -2.55 4.43
CA VAL A 55 -12.07 -3.02 5.48
C VAL A 55 -11.00 -1.99 5.80
N VAL A 56 -10.34 -1.43 4.78
CA VAL A 56 -9.30 -0.40 4.95
C VAL A 56 -9.88 0.79 5.71
N GLN A 57 -11.05 1.30 5.28
CA GLN A 57 -11.71 2.42 5.93
C GLN A 57 -12.08 2.10 7.39
N GLU A 58 -12.67 0.94 7.65
CA GLU A 58 -13.03 0.52 9.02
C GLU A 58 -11.80 0.41 9.94
N VAL A 59 -10.66 -0.06 9.41
CA VAL A 59 -9.39 -0.12 10.15
C VAL A 59 -8.86 1.28 10.45
N LEU A 60 -8.81 2.17 9.45
CA LEU A 60 -8.31 3.54 9.65
C LEU A 60 -9.18 4.31 10.65
N ILE A 61 -10.50 4.17 10.58
CA ILE A 61 -11.43 4.76 11.55
C ILE A 61 -11.17 4.21 12.95
N ALA A 62 -10.99 2.90 13.09
CA ALA A 62 -10.72 2.27 14.38
C ALA A 62 -9.38 2.71 14.97
N VAL A 63 -8.32 2.80 14.15
CA VAL A 63 -7.02 3.33 14.54
C VAL A 63 -7.15 4.77 15.01
N HIS A 64 -7.81 5.63 14.23
CA HIS A 64 -8.00 7.03 14.59
C HIS A 64 -8.78 7.22 15.89
N SER A 65 -9.88 6.51 16.03
CA SER A 65 -10.76 6.60 17.20
C SER A 65 -10.12 6.07 18.48
N ARG A 66 -9.14 5.16 18.36
CA ARG A 66 -8.46 4.52 19.50
C ARG A 66 -7.01 4.98 19.67
N ARG A 67 -6.52 5.95 18.89
CA ARG A 67 -5.11 6.36 18.87
C ARG A 67 -4.57 6.76 20.25
N ASP A 68 -5.43 7.31 21.11
CA ASP A 68 -5.09 7.71 22.48
C ASP A 68 -4.94 6.51 23.45
N GLN A 69 -5.49 5.35 23.08
CA GLN A 69 -5.43 4.11 23.86
C GLN A 69 -4.15 3.31 23.59
N TRP A 70 -3.38 3.65 22.56
CA TRP A 70 -2.08 3.04 22.34
C TRP A 70 -1.10 3.45 23.45
N ASP A 71 -0.45 2.47 24.08
CA ASP A 71 0.63 2.71 25.03
C ASP A 71 1.91 3.04 24.26
N ILE A 72 2.39 4.29 24.36
CA ILE A 72 3.57 4.78 23.64
C ILE A 72 4.88 4.06 24.01
N GLN A 73 4.89 3.33 25.13
CA GLN A 73 6.02 2.50 25.57
C GLN A 73 6.02 1.12 24.90
N ARG A 74 4.94 0.76 24.21
CA ARG A 74 4.81 -0.53 23.50
C ARG A 74 5.01 -0.36 22.00
N PRO A 75 5.51 -1.40 21.31
CA PRO A 75 5.57 -1.42 19.85
C PRO A 75 4.21 -1.13 19.21
N LEU A 76 4.21 -0.43 18.09
CA LEU A 76 2.98 0.02 17.41
C LEU A 76 2.38 -1.09 16.56
N LEU A 77 3.20 -1.89 15.87
CA LEU A 77 2.71 -2.88 14.91
C LEU A 77 1.80 -3.94 15.54
N PRO A 78 2.07 -4.49 16.74
CA PRO A 78 1.14 -5.42 17.39
C PRO A 78 -0.24 -4.81 17.64
N TRP A 79 -0.30 -3.52 18.01
CA TRP A 79 -1.55 -2.81 18.24
C TRP A 79 -2.33 -2.59 16.93
N LEU A 80 -1.65 -2.18 15.86
CA LEU A 80 -2.24 -2.06 14.52
C LEU A 80 -2.71 -3.41 13.96
N ASN A 81 -1.93 -4.47 14.16
CA ASN A 81 -2.25 -5.82 13.74
C ASN A 81 -3.53 -6.32 14.45
N ALA A 82 -3.64 -6.12 15.77
CA ALA A 82 -4.81 -6.51 16.52
C ALA A 82 -6.10 -5.85 16.00
N ILE A 83 -6.06 -4.54 15.73
CA ILE A 83 -7.20 -3.81 15.14
C ILE A 83 -7.53 -4.34 13.74
N THR A 84 -6.52 -4.49 12.89
CA THR A 84 -6.66 -4.91 11.50
C THR A 84 -7.26 -6.31 11.40
N ARG A 85 -6.68 -7.27 12.13
CA ARG A 85 -7.17 -8.65 12.22
C ARG A 85 -8.61 -8.70 12.68
N TYR A 86 -8.97 -7.94 13.73
CA TYR A 86 -10.34 -7.89 14.23
C TYR A 86 -11.32 -7.42 13.14
N LYS A 87 -10.99 -6.33 12.44
CA LYS A 87 -11.84 -5.77 11.37
C LYS A 87 -12.01 -6.67 10.16
N ILE A 88 -10.94 -7.35 9.75
CA ILE A 88 -10.98 -8.31 8.65
C ILE A 88 -11.87 -9.51 9.01
N ILE A 89 -11.73 -10.04 10.22
CA ILE A 89 -12.56 -11.15 10.71
C ILE A 89 -14.03 -10.73 10.78
N ASP A 90 -14.31 -9.54 11.32
CA ASP A 90 -15.66 -9.00 11.45
C ASP A 90 -16.33 -8.82 10.07
N THR A 91 -15.63 -8.21 9.12
CA THR A 91 -16.12 -8.03 7.74
C THR A 91 -16.33 -9.38 7.05
N SER A 92 -15.41 -10.34 7.20
CA SER A 92 -15.58 -11.68 6.65
C SER A 92 -16.82 -12.39 7.20
N ARG A 93 -17.10 -12.24 8.50
CA ARG A 93 -18.30 -12.79 9.15
C ARG A 93 -19.58 -12.16 8.60
N ARG A 94 -19.61 -10.82 8.47
CA ARG A 94 -20.77 -10.07 7.93
C ARG A 94 -21.19 -10.54 6.54
N LEU A 95 -20.23 -10.92 5.71
CA LEU A 95 -20.46 -11.31 4.32
C LEU A 95 -20.96 -12.75 4.16
N GLY A 96 -21.28 -13.46 5.25
CA GLY A 96 -21.74 -14.85 5.20
C GLY A 96 -20.72 -15.81 4.60
N ARG A 97 -19.45 -15.37 4.51
CA ARG A 97 -18.31 -16.19 4.09
C ARG A 97 -18.00 -17.06 5.29
N ASP A 98 -18.68 -18.20 5.29
CA ASP A 98 -18.83 -19.21 6.34
C ASP A 98 -17.64 -19.30 7.30
N ALA A 99 -17.91 -19.58 8.57
CA ALA A 99 -16.95 -19.81 9.66
C ALA A 99 -15.91 -20.94 9.41
N ARG A 100 -15.91 -21.52 8.20
CA ARG A 100 -14.94 -22.47 7.64
C ARG A 100 -13.89 -21.85 6.71
N MET A 101 -14.07 -20.61 6.23
CA MET A 101 -12.93 -19.76 5.90
C MET A 101 -12.31 -19.32 7.22
N ARG A 102 -11.73 -20.27 7.94
CA ARG A 102 -10.78 -19.92 8.97
C ARG A 102 -9.70 -19.12 8.24
N ILE A 103 -9.66 -17.82 8.50
CA ILE A 103 -8.37 -17.16 8.62
C ILE A 103 -7.70 -17.88 9.81
N ASP A 104 -7.27 -19.13 9.60
CA ASP A 104 -6.60 -20.01 10.58
C ASP A 104 -5.14 -19.58 10.67
N LEU A 105 -4.94 -18.28 10.66
CA LEU A 105 -3.64 -17.68 10.82
C LEU A 105 -3.45 -17.49 12.31
N SER A 106 -2.40 -18.11 12.83
CA SER A 106 -1.93 -17.86 14.17
C SER A 106 -1.60 -16.37 14.35
N GLU A 107 -1.47 -15.94 15.61
CA GLU A 107 -1.05 -14.57 15.89
C GLU A 107 0.32 -14.27 15.29
N GLU A 108 1.22 -15.26 15.28
CA GLU A 108 2.53 -15.17 14.66
C GLU A 108 2.46 -15.08 13.13
N GLU A 109 1.51 -15.76 12.49
CA GLU A 109 1.28 -15.63 11.05
C GLU A 109 0.79 -14.24 10.67
N TRP A 110 -0.13 -13.68 11.45
CA TRP A 110 -0.57 -12.29 11.28
C TRP A 110 0.56 -11.29 11.51
N ALA A 111 1.34 -11.47 12.58
CA ALA A 111 2.49 -10.61 12.87
C ALA A 111 3.51 -10.63 11.73
N ARG A 112 3.79 -11.81 11.16
CA ARG A 112 4.71 -11.95 10.01
C ARG A 112 4.25 -11.19 8.76
N MET A 113 2.95 -11.06 8.53
CA MET A 113 2.43 -10.25 7.41
C MET A 113 2.74 -8.76 7.61
N PHE A 114 2.61 -8.27 8.83
CA PHE A 114 2.93 -6.88 9.16
C PHE A 114 4.41 -6.55 9.02
N THR A 115 5.29 -7.51 9.28
CA THR A 115 6.74 -7.32 9.15
C THR A 115 7.30 -7.78 7.80
N SER A 116 6.46 -8.21 6.85
CA SER A 116 6.94 -8.76 5.58
C SER A 116 7.43 -7.66 4.63
N ASP A 117 8.64 -7.86 4.08
CA ASP A 117 9.26 -6.93 3.12
C ASP A 117 8.47 -6.77 1.81
N CYS A 118 7.64 -7.76 1.44
CA CYS A 118 6.81 -7.65 0.24
C CYS A 118 5.76 -6.52 0.34
N ILE A 119 5.48 -6.04 1.56
CA ILE A 119 4.55 -4.94 1.83
C ILE A 119 5.29 -3.63 2.20
N ASN A 120 6.64 -3.63 2.19
CA ASN A 120 7.42 -2.43 2.45
C ASN A 120 7.39 -1.46 1.25
N PHE A 121 6.82 -0.27 1.47
CA PHE A 121 6.66 0.77 0.44
C PHE A 121 7.97 1.48 0.12
N ASP A 122 8.82 1.70 1.13
CA ASP A 122 10.09 2.44 0.99
C ASP A 122 11.08 1.74 0.07
N HIS A 123 11.17 0.41 0.13
CA HIS A 123 11.99 -0.36 -0.82
C HIS A 123 11.40 -0.30 -2.24
N ASN A 124 10.08 -0.37 -2.37
CA ASN A 124 9.41 -0.40 -3.66
C ASN A 124 9.44 0.94 -4.42
N LEU A 125 9.41 2.09 -3.74
CA LEU A 125 9.44 3.40 -4.41
C LEU A 125 10.86 3.76 -4.87
N ALA A 126 11.87 3.54 -4.03
CA ALA A 126 13.27 3.73 -4.42
C ALA A 126 13.67 2.77 -5.56
N ASP A 127 13.21 1.52 -5.49
CA ASP A 127 13.40 0.58 -6.59
C ASP A 127 12.60 0.95 -7.83
N ALA A 128 11.36 1.42 -7.71
CA ALA A 128 10.59 1.90 -8.86
C ALA A 128 11.26 3.08 -9.55
N GLU A 129 11.76 4.06 -8.80
CA GLU A 129 12.45 5.22 -9.35
C GLU A 129 13.76 4.81 -10.04
N ARG A 130 14.52 3.89 -9.44
CA ARG A 130 15.72 3.31 -10.06
C ARG A 130 15.38 2.54 -11.34
N LEU A 131 14.37 1.68 -11.32
CA LEU A 131 13.92 0.92 -12.49
C LEU A 131 13.40 1.84 -13.61
N ILE A 132 12.71 2.92 -13.27
CA ILE A 132 12.31 3.95 -14.23
C ILE A 132 13.56 4.62 -14.81
N SER A 133 14.57 4.94 -13.99
CA SER A 133 15.81 5.56 -14.47
C SER A 133 16.62 4.70 -15.45
N GLU A 134 16.43 3.36 -15.42
CA GLU A 134 17.06 2.41 -16.34
C GLU A 134 16.37 2.36 -17.73
N LEU A 135 15.17 2.92 -17.87
CA LEU A 135 14.47 2.98 -19.17
C LEU A 135 15.10 4.01 -20.12
N PRO A 136 14.93 3.88 -21.45
CA PRO A 136 15.29 4.94 -22.39
C PRO A 136 14.55 6.26 -22.09
N ARG A 137 15.18 7.42 -22.30
CA ARG A 137 14.62 8.75 -21.95
C ARG A 137 13.17 8.98 -22.41
N LYS A 138 12.82 8.54 -23.62
CA LYS A 138 11.44 8.68 -24.16
C LYS A 138 10.42 7.81 -23.41
N GLU A 139 10.85 6.63 -22.98
CA GLU A 139 10.05 5.71 -22.17
C GLU A 139 9.89 6.24 -20.73
N GLN A 140 10.96 6.79 -20.14
CA GLN A 140 10.89 7.48 -18.84
C GLN A 140 9.87 8.62 -18.85
N ALA A 141 9.97 9.50 -19.84
CA ALA A 141 9.12 10.67 -19.94
C ALA A 141 7.63 10.29 -20.11
N ALA A 142 7.35 9.24 -20.89
CA ALA A 142 5.99 8.71 -21.03
C ALA A 142 5.44 8.14 -19.72
N VAL A 143 6.25 7.35 -18.98
CA VAL A 143 5.84 6.80 -17.67
C VAL A 143 5.56 7.90 -16.66
N ARG A 144 6.45 8.89 -16.51
CA ARG A 144 6.25 9.97 -15.53
C ARG A 144 5.01 10.80 -15.87
N THR A 145 4.86 11.20 -17.12
CA THR A 145 3.75 12.06 -17.55
C THR A 145 2.39 11.37 -17.37
N ILE A 146 2.30 10.07 -17.65
CA ILE A 146 1.02 9.34 -17.53
C ILE A 146 0.78 8.85 -16.10
N ALA A 147 1.75 8.14 -15.53
CA ALA A 147 1.55 7.44 -14.25
C ALA A 147 1.75 8.33 -13.02
N LEU A 148 2.61 9.36 -13.08
CA LEU A 148 2.85 10.24 -11.94
C LEU A 148 2.04 11.54 -12.04
N GLU A 149 1.92 12.11 -13.23
CA GLU A 149 1.19 13.37 -13.43
C GLU A 149 -0.30 13.17 -13.81
N GLY A 150 -0.71 11.92 -14.11
CA GLY A 150 -2.10 11.59 -14.45
C GLY A 150 -2.57 12.07 -15.83
N ALA A 151 -1.64 12.46 -16.72
CA ALA A 151 -1.99 12.97 -18.03
C ALA A 151 -2.57 11.87 -18.93
N SER A 152 -3.56 12.23 -19.75
CA SER A 152 -4.02 11.39 -20.86
C SER A 152 -2.91 11.21 -21.91
N THR A 153 -3.03 10.17 -22.74
CA THR A 153 -2.04 9.92 -23.81
C THR A 153 -1.93 11.09 -24.79
N GLY A 154 -3.03 11.82 -25.03
CA GLY A 154 -3.06 13.00 -25.89
C GLY A 154 -2.37 14.22 -25.28
N GLU A 155 -2.53 14.45 -23.97
CA GLU A 155 -1.82 15.51 -23.25
C GLU A 155 -0.33 15.20 -23.16
N ALA A 156 0.02 13.95 -22.87
CA ALA A 156 1.40 13.47 -22.89
C ALA A 156 2.03 13.61 -24.28
N ALA A 157 1.29 13.31 -25.35
CA ALA A 157 1.77 13.47 -26.73
C ALA A 157 2.12 14.93 -27.05
N LYS A 158 1.25 15.87 -26.67
CA LYS A 158 1.51 17.31 -26.80
C LYS A 158 2.73 17.74 -25.98
N LYS A 159 2.82 17.31 -24.72
CA LYS A 159 3.92 17.66 -23.81
C LYS A 159 5.27 17.11 -24.27
N LEU A 160 5.28 15.91 -24.84
CA LEU A 160 6.48 15.20 -25.28
C LEU A 160 6.83 15.46 -26.76
N GLY A 161 6.05 16.28 -27.48
CA GLY A 161 6.27 16.58 -28.89
C GLY A 161 6.22 15.35 -29.79
N THR A 162 5.31 14.40 -29.49
CA THR A 162 5.18 13.13 -30.23
C THR A 162 3.71 12.77 -30.50
N SER A 163 3.44 11.62 -31.13
CA SER A 163 2.07 11.19 -31.42
C SER A 163 1.45 10.40 -30.27
N ASP A 164 0.13 10.47 -30.14
CA ASP A 164 -0.65 9.71 -29.15
C ASP A 164 -0.35 8.20 -29.19
N ALA A 165 -0.25 7.64 -30.41
CA ALA A 165 0.10 6.25 -30.62
C ALA A 165 1.53 5.92 -30.13
N ALA A 166 2.51 6.81 -30.39
CA ALA A 166 3.88 6.63 -29.93
C ALA A 166 3.99 6.66 -28.40
N VAL A 167 3.26 7.58 -27.75
CA VAL A 167 3.16 7.64 -26.28
C VAL A 167 2.59 6.34 -25.71
N ARG A 168 1.48 5.85 -26.28
CA ARG A 168 0.81 4.63 -25.82
C ARG A 168 1.71 3.40 -25.92
N VAL A 169 2.41 3.26 -27.04
CA VAL A 169 3.37 2.17 -27.27
C VAL A 169 4.55 2.28 -26.30
N ALA A 170 5.11 3.48 -26.13
CA ALA A 170 6.21 3.72 -25.20
C ALA A 170 5.79 3.34 -23.77
N PHE A 171 4.65 3.85 -23.30
CA PHE A 171 4.12 3.57 -21.97
C PHE A 171 3.89 2.08 -21.72
N HIS A 172 3.22 1.39 -22.66
CA HIS A 172 2.96 -0.04 -22.53
C HIS A 172 4.26 -0.87 -22.48
N ARG A 173 5.22 -0.52 -23.34
CA ARG A 173 6.54 -1.17 -23.35
C ARG A 173 7.30 -0.95 -22.04
N SER A 174 7.25 0.27 -21.51
CA SER A 174 7.86 0.60 -20.23
C SER A 174 7.24 -0.19 -19.09
N LEU A 175 5.91 -0.24 -18.99
CA LEU A 175 5.22 -1.04 -17.96
C LEU A 175 5.64 -2.52 -18.02
N LYS A 176 5.71 -3.09 -19.22
CA LYS A 176 6.15 -4.48 -19.39
C LYS A 176 7.59 -4.71 -18.91
N LYS A 177 8.51 -3.79 -19.21
CA LYS A 177 9.91 -3.85 -18.74
C LYS A 177 10.00 -3.72 -17.22
N LEU A 178 9.26 -2.77 -16.64
CA LEU A 178 9.22 -2.54 -15.20
C LEU A 178 8.66 -3.76 -14.46
N MET A 179 7.58 -4.37 -14.96
CA MET A 179 7.01 -5.60 -14.39
C MET A 179 7.98 -6.77 -14.45
N LEU A 180 8.68 -6.97 -15.58
CA LEU A 180 9.68 -8.03 -15.70
C LEU A 180 10.88 -7.81 -14.76
N ALA A 181 11.35 -6.57 -14.66
CA ALA A 181 12.47 -6.22 -13.78
C ALA A 181 12.11 -6.34 -12.29
N ALA A 182 10.84 -6.11 -11.94
CA ALA A 182 10.32 -6.35 -10.59
C ALA A 182 10.16 -7.85 -10.28
N GLN A 183 9.81 -8.68 -11.27
CA GLN A 183 9.67 -10.13 -11.10
C GLN A 183 11.00 -10.88 -11.01
N GLY A 184 12.05 -10.42 -11.70
CA GLY A 184 13.40 -11.02 -11.64
C GLY A 184 14.19 -10.71 -10.36
N ARG A 185 13.58 -9.98 -9.42
CA ARG A 185 14.16 -9.62 -8.10
C ARG A 185 13.45 -10.29 -6.91
N LEU A 186 12.38 -11.05 -7.16
CA LEU A 186 11.74 -11.94 -6.18
C LEU A 186 12.42 -13.31 -6.20
#